data_AF-A0A0R2BCH0-F1
#
_entry.id   AF-A0A0R2BCH0-F1
#
_cell.length_a   1.000
_cell.length_b   1.000
_cell.length_c   1.000
_cell.angle_alpha   90.00
_cell.angle_beta   90.00
_cell.angle_gamma   90.00
#
_symmetry.space_group_name_H-M   'P 1'
#
loop_
_entity.id
_entity.type
_entity.pdbx_description
1 polymer ?
#
loop_
_entity_poly.entity_id
_entity_poly.type
_entity_poly.pdbx_seq_one_letter_code
_entity_poly.pdbx_strand_id
1 'polypeptide(L)'
;MQNIEINDQVQSLLDATNAIFPGKVELQFIGQLQVGYVRHDQAQTVQDKDHIMVQVSDLTAPNYTASHELLHLLMTLRGFPQIYFAVSRGNDTLDEQLMMLATELYDIVSHQVVVSEQRKHGLIDDTIEAEYLKGVQATIKPEPNPVDDEMTLRLMTVLDALVFFGDNADIKAQFAKDYPVTLPAAQKLYDVITEKPVDSPFTLRRNVVKLFKAFDAQLQTWGFPPLNNQEFTTLSSVLSERQLRLEVRQLFELFHSDMVDIKTQRRAYVGINRADGQNSFVISAPKPEDDTPDYYKDIYGMTVADLFKKMEMPYIIR
;
A
#
# COMPACT_ATOMS: atom_id res chain seq x y z
N MET A 1 -1.50 -29.13 -14.74
CA MET A 1 -1.25 -28.40 -13.49
C MET A 1 -0.25 -29.22 -12.70
N GLN A 2 0.89 -28.65 -12.29
CA GLN A 2 1.74 -29.30 -11.31
C GLN A 2 1.00 -29.27 -9.97
N ASN A 3 0.91 -30.41 -9.29
CA ASN A 3 0.42 -30.44 -7.91
C ASN A 3 1.54 -29.91 -7.02
N ILE A 4 1.58 -28.59 -6.83
CA ILE A 4 2.41 -27.97 -5.81
C ILE A 4 1.73 -28.22 -4.47
N GLU A 5 2.38 -29.02 -3.63
CA GLU A 5 1.94 -29.27 -2.26
C GLU A 5 2.33 -28.07 -1.40
N ILE A 6 1.31 -27.37 -0.90
CA ILE A 6 1.52 -26.31 0.10
C ILE A 6 1.74 -26.93 1.46
N ASN A 7 2.56 -26.28 2.28
CA ASN A 7 2.83 -26.76 3.64
C ASN A 7 1.67 -26.45 4.60
N ASP A 8 1.73 -27.06 5.79
CA ASP A 8 0.69 -26.92 6.82
C ASP A 8 0.44 -25.46 7.24
N GLN A 9 1.48 -24.60 7.22
CA GLN A 9 1.36 -23.19 7.61
C GLN A 9 0.57 -22.40 6.56
N VAL A 10 0.86 -22.61 5.28
CA VAL A 10 0.12 -21.99 4.18
C VAL A 10 -1.31 -22.50 4.13
N GLN A 11 -1.53 -23.81 4.35
CA GLN A 11 -2.87 -24.37 4.43
C GLN A 11 -3.66 -23.75 5.59
N SER A 12 -3.04 -23.61 6.77
CA SER A 12 -3.67 -22.97 7.92
C SER A 12 -4.02 -21.50 7.66
N LEU A 13 -3.19 -20.76 6.89
CA LEU A 13 -3.50 -19.38 6.49
C LEU A 13 -4.69 -19.35 5.53
N LEU A 14 -4.71 -20.24 4.52
CA LEU A 14 -5.82 -20.35 3.58
C LEU A 14 -7.15 -20.68 4.28
N ASP A 15 -7.12 -21.59 5.24
CA ASP A 15 -8.30 -21.96 6.04
C ASP A 15 -8.77 -20.78 6.90
N ALA A 16 -7.84 -20.05 7.54
CA ALA A 16 -8.17 -18.87 8.32
C ALA A 16 -8.80 -17.76 7.46
N THR A 17 -8.31 -17.57 6.23
CA THR A 17 -8.88 -16.62 5.27
C THR A 17 -10.29 -17.03 4.86
N ASN A 18 -10.48 -18.30 4.50
CA ASN A 18 -11.81 -18.84 4.13
C ASN A 18 -12.82 -18.80 5.29
N ALA A 19 -12.36 -18.86 6.54
CA ALA A 19 -13.25 -18.77 7.70
C ALA A 19 -13.83 -17.36 7.90
N ILE A 20 -13.17 -16.32 7.39
CA ILE A 20 -13.58 -14.91 7.54
C ILE A 20 -14.25 -14.39 6.26
N PHE A 21 -13.77 -14.80 5.09
CA PHE A 21 -14.31 -14.36 3.81
C PHE A 21 -15.69 -15.02 3.56
N PRO A 22 -16.75 -14.26 3.24
CA PRO A 22 -18.08 -14.84 2.99
C PRO A 22 -18.14 -15.73 1.75
N GLY A 23 -17.17 -15.59 0.84
CA GLY A 23 -17.04 -16.37 -0.37
C GLY A 23 -16.02 -17.50 -0.25
N LYS A 24 -15.35 -17.83 -1.35
CA LYS A 24 -14.25 -18.80 -1.39
C LYS A 24 -12.94 -18.09 -1.70
N VAL A 25 -11.86 -18.54 -1.06
CA VAL A 25 -10.49 -18.21 -1.41
C VAL A 25 -9.77 -19.50 -1.81
N GLU A 26 -9.08 -19.49 -2.93
CA GLU A 26 -8.25 -20.63 -3.35
C GLU A 26 -6.89 -20.19 -3.89
N LEU A 27 -5.93 -21.11 -3.83
CA LEU A 27 -4.61 -20.94 -4.42
C LEU A 27 -4.57 -21.62 -5.79
N GLN A 28 -4.02 -20.93 -6.79
CA GLN A 28 -3.79 -21.47 -8.12
C GLN A 28 -2.32 -21.29 -8.51
N PHE A 29 -1.65 -22.41 -8.80
CA PHE A 29 -0.28 -22.41 -9.30
C PHE A 29 -0.33 -22.47 -10.84
N ILE A 30 -0.36 -21.30 -11.46
CA ILE A 30 -0.69 -21.14 -12.88
C ILE A 30 0.54 -21.15 -13.80
N GLY A 31 1.75 -21.10 -13.24
CA GLY A 31 3.00 -21.07 -14.00
C GLY A 31 3.87 -22.32 -13.85
N GLN A 32 4.99 -22.31 -14.57
CA GLN A 32 6.12 -23.25 -14.42
C GLN A 32 7.45 -22.49 -14.25
N LEU A 33 7.38 -21.16 -14.11
CA LEU A 33 8.56 -20.30 -13.99
C LEU A 33 9.23 -20.55 -12.64
N GLN A 34 10.56 -20.56 -12.65
CA GLN A 34 11.41 -20.60 -11.47
C GLN A 34 12.58 -19.67 -11.75
N VAL A 35 12.39 -18.37 -11.55
CA VAL A 35 13.42 -17.37 -11.85
C VAL A 35 14.64 -17.45 -10.92
N GLY A 36 14.54 -18.20 -9.81
CA GLY A 36 15.65 -18.46 -8.89
C GLY A 36 15.87 -17.36 -7.85
N TYR A 37 14.87 -16.49 -7.67
CA TYR A 37 14.79 -15.48 -6.63
C TYR A 37 13.32 -15.18 -6.30
N VAL A 38 13.07 -14.60 -5.14
CA VAL A 38 11.71 -14.21 -4.70
C VAL A 38 11.54 -12.70 -4.71
N ARG A 39 10.33 -12.25 -5.04
CA ARG A 39 9.86 -10.86 -4.92
C ARG A 39 8.37 -10.85 -4.55
N HIS A 40 7.90 -9.72 -4.06
CA HIS A 40 6.50 -9.54 -3.68
C HIS A 40 5.55 -9.48 -4.90
N ASP A 41 6.05 -9.18 -6.11
CA ASP A 41 5.25 -9.04 -7.35
C ASP A 41 5.03 -10.36 -8.13
N GLN A 42 5.39 -11.51 -7.56
CA GLN A 42 5.38 -12.82 -8.27
C GLN A 42 4.05 -13.58 -8.18
N ALA A 43 3.06 -13.01 -7.49
CA ALA A 43 1.69 -13.48 -7.47
C ALA A 43 0.71 -12.35 -7.74
N GLN A 44 -0.52 -12.74 -8.06
CA GLN A 44 -1.62 -11.80 -8.23
C GLN A 44 -2.88 -12.34 -7.57
N THR A 45 -3.68 -11.44 -7.02
CA THR A 45 -4.99 -11.77 -6.48
C THR A 45 -6.07 -11.37 -7.47
N VAL A 46 -6.85 -12.35 -7.95
CA VAL A 46 -7.95 -12.14 -8.90
C VAL A 46 -9.27 -12.41 -8.20
N GLN A 47 -10.19 -11.46 -8.24
CA GLN A 47 -11.54 -11.64 -7.70
C GLN A 47 -12.56 -11.81 -8.83
N ASP A 48 -13.33 -12.90 -8.78
CA ASP A 48 -14.53 -13.13 -9.56
C ASP A 48 -15.73 -13.30 -8.62
N LYS A 49 -16.54 -12.25 -8.50
CA LYS A 49 -17.68 -12.18 -7.57
C LYS A 49 -17.26 -12.52 -6.13
N ASP A 50 -17.76 -13.64 -5.61
CA ASP A 50 -17.51 -14.16 -4.27
C ASP A 50 -16.37 -15.18 -4.26
N HIS A 51 -15.52 -15.19 -5.28
CA HIS A 51 -14.38 -16.09 -5.39
C HIS A 51 -13.09 -15.28 -5.56
N ILE A 52 -12.13 -15.47 -4.65
CA ILE A 52 -10.79 -14.90 -4.75
C ILE A 52 -9.82 -16.02 -5.10
N MET A 53 -9.07 -15.82 -6.17
CA MET A 53 -8.01 -16.72 -6.63
C MET A 53 -6.66 -16.03 -6.42
N VAL A 54 -5.83 -16.57 -5.54
CA VAL A 54 -4.43 -16.17 -5.39
C VAL A 54 -3.62 -16.98 -6.38
N GLN A 55 -3.15 -16.32 -7.43
CA GLN A 55 -2.47 -16.96 -8.55
C GLN A 55 -0.96 -16.76 -8.41
N VAL A 56 -0.26 -17.85 -8.13
CA VAL A 56 1.21 -17.88 -8.02
C VAL A 56 1.79 -18.27 -9.38
N SER A 57 2.56 -17.37 -9.97
CA SER A 57 3.10 -17.52 -11.32
C SER A 57 4.54 -18.05 -11.33
N ASP A 58 5.33 -17.71 -10.31
CA ASP A 58 6.68 -18.22 -10.08
C ASP A 58 6.70 -19.26 -8.95
N LEU A 59 7.35 -20.39 -9.19
CA LEU A 59 7.40 -21.54 -8.30
C LEU A 59 8.77 -21.71 -7.63
N THR A 60 9.61 -20.67 -7.59
CA THR A 60 10.89 -20.68 -6.85
C THR A 60 10.64 -20.95 -5.36
N ALA A 61 9.71 -20.23 -4.74
CA ALA A 61 9.31 -20.43 -3.35
C ALA A 61 7.79 -20.29 -3.16
N PRO A 62 6.98 -21.26 -3.66
CA PRO A 62 5.52 -21.11 -3.75
C PRO A 62 4.83 -20.92 -2.40
N ASN A 63 5.36 -21.52 -1.32
CA ASN A 63 4.80 -21.33 0.04
C ASN A 63 5.03 -19.90 0.57
N TYR A 64 6.21 -19.34 0.32
CA TYR A 64 6.51 -17.95 0.66
C TYR A 64 5.58 -17.00 -0.12
N THR A 65 5.52 -17.15 -1.45
CA THR A 65 4.72 -16.26 -2.30
C THR A 65 3.21 -16.38 -2.00
N ALA A 66 2.69 -17.60 -1.83
CA ALA A 66 1.27 -17.80 -1.51
C ALA A 66 0.90 -17.22 -0.13
N SER A 67 1.75 -17.43 0.89
CA SER A 67 1.49 -16.88 2.22
C SER A 67 1.54 -15.36 2.25
N HIS A 68 2.40 -14.74 1.44
CA HIS A 68 2.49 -13.29 1.32
C HIS A 68 1.14 -12.68 0.91
N GLU A 69 0.57 -13.16 -0.19
CA GLU A 69 -0.74 -12.72 -0.69
C GLU A 69 -1.89 -13.02 0.29
N LEU A 70 -1.88 -14.23 0.89
CA LEU A 70 -2.90 -14.61 1.86
C LEU A 70 -2.87 -13.70 3.10
N LEU A 71 -1.70 -13.26 3.53
CA LEU A 71 -1.55 -12.34 4.67
C LEU A 71 -2.06 -10.94 4.33
N HIS A 72 -1.76 -10.41 3.14
CA HIS A 72 -2.37 -9.16 2.66
C HIS A 72 -3.90 -9.26 2.63
N LEU A 73 -4.45 -10.37 2.11
CA LEU A 73 -5.89 -10.60 2.11
C LEU A 73 -6.47 -10.68 3.53
N LEU A 74 -5.80 -11.37 4.46
CA LEU A 74 -6.20 -11.40 5.87
C LEU A 74 -6.17 -10.03 6.52
N MET A 75 -5.19 -9.18 6.21
CA MET A 75 -5.15 -7.80 6.69
C MET A 75 -6.39 -7.04 6.23
N THR A 76 -6.74 -7.14 4.95
CA THR A 76 -7.96 -6.54 4.39
C THR A 76 -9.22 -7.03 5.11
N LEU A 77 -9.37 -8.35 5.27
CA LEU A 77 -10.53 -8.96 5.93
C LEU A 77 -10.64 -8.62 7.42
N ARG A 78 -9.50 -8.33 8.08
CA ARG A 78 -9.44 -7.89 9.48
C ARG A 78 -9.58 -6.37 9.64
N GLY A 79 -9.93 -5.66 8.58
CA GLY A 79 -10.20 -4.22 8.63
C GLY A 79 -8.94 -3.39 8.76
N PHE A 80 -7.83 -3.79 8.14
CA PHE A 80 -6.71 -2.87 7.91
C PHE A 80 -7.05 -1.88 6.79
N PRO A 81 -6.60 -0.61 6.92
CA PRO A 81 -6.91 0.45 5.97
C PRO A 81 -6.38 0.12 4.58
N GLN A 82 -7.21 0.31 3.55
CA GLN A 82 -6.83 0.12 2.15
C GLN A 82 -6.67 1.46 1.43
N ILE A 83 -5.91 1.47 0.35
CA ILE A 83 -5.82 2.60 -0.58
C ILE A 83 -6.79 2.45 -1.76
N TYR A 84 -7.25 3.58 -2.29
CA TYR A 84 -8.09 3.66 -3.49
C TYR A 84 -7.67 4.85 -4.35
N PHE A 85 -7.94 4.74 -5.64
CA PHE A 85 -7.67 5.80 -6.61
C PHE A 85 -8.99 6.23 -7.23
N ALA A 86 -9.41 7.46 -6.89
CA ALA A 86 -10.68 8.03 -7.35
C ALA A 86 -10.47 9.29 -8.20
N VAL A 87 -9.23 9.74 -8.37
CA VAL A 87 -8.87 10.95 -9.11
C VAL A 87 -7.86 10.64 -10.21
N SER A 88 -7.91 11.43 -11.27
CA SER A 88 -7.01 11.36 -12.42
C SER A 88 -6.48 12.74 -12.77
N ARG A 89 -5.21 12.81 -13.20
CA ARG A 89 -4.59 14.03 -13.75
C ARG A 89 -4.91 14.23 -15.24
N GLY A 90 -5.73 13.37 -15.84
CA GLY A 90 -6.04 13.36 -17.26
C GLY A 90 -4.91 12.81 -18.14
N ASN A 91 -4.00 12.03 -17.55
CA ASN A 91 -2.93 11.33 -18.27
C ASN A 91 -2.80 9.92 -17.71
N ASP A 92 -3.39 8.95 -18.41
CA ASP A 92 -3.51 7.56 -17.97
C ASP A 92 -2.16 6.94 -17.62
N THR A 93 -1.11 7.18 -18.42
CA THR A 93 0.23 6.64 -18.15
C THR A 93 0.84 7.23 -16.89
N LEU A 94 0.70 8.54 -16.67
CA LEU A 94 1.16 9.18 -15.45
C LEU A 94 0.36 8.68 -14.24
N ASP A 95 -0.96 8.56 -14.37
CA ASP A 95 -1.84 8.10 -13.30
C ASP A 95 -1.51 6.65 -12.92
N GLU A 96 -1.31 5.75 -13.89
CA GLU A 96 -0.86 4.37 -13.67
C GLU A 96 0.48 4.32 -12.92
N GLN A 97 1.44 5.17 -13.31
CA GLN A 97 2.73 5.27 -12.61
C GLN A 97 2.55 5.74 -11.17
N LEU A 98 1.76 6.78 -10.93
CA LEU A 98 1.49 7.26 -9.57
C LEU A 98 0.75 6.22 -8.73
N MET A 99 -0.19 5.48 -9.33
CA MET A 99 -0.90 4.38 -8.69
C MET A 99 0.05 3.29 -8.25
N MET A 100 0.93 2.83 -9.14
CA MET A 100 1.94 1.81 -8.81
C MET A 100 2.86 2.27 -7.67
N LEU A 101 3.39 3.50 -7.74
CA LEU A 101 4.27 4.04 -6.71
C LEU A 101 3.55 4.20 -5.35
N ALA A 102 2.29 4.63 -5.36
CA ALA A 102 1.49 4.75 -4.14
C ALA A 102 1.17 3.38 -3.52
N THR A 103 0.87 2.38 -4.34
CA THR A 103 0.65 0.99 -3.90
C THR A 103 1.92 0.42 -3.30
N GLU A 104 3.07 0.55 -3.97
CA GLU A 104 4.36 0.08 -3.46
C GLU A 104 4.68 0.69 -2.08
N LEU A 105 4.49 2.01 -1.92
CA LEU A 105 4.72 2.68 -0.64
C LEU A 105 3.74 2.22 0.44
N TYR A 106 2.49 1.93 0.10
CA TYR A 106 1.53 1.35 1.04
C TYR A 106 1.97 -0.06 1.45
N ASP A 107 2.37 -0.89 0.49
CA ASP A 107 2.77 -2.27 0.69
C ASP A 107 4.04 -2.38 1.53
N ILE A 108 5.03 -1.50 1.34
CA ILE A 108 6.22 -1.39 2.21
C ILE A 108 5.84 -1.28 3.70
N VAL A 109 4.79 -0.53 4.04
CA VAL A 109 4.34 -0.42 5.44
C VAL A 109 3.57 -1.68 5.85
N SER A 110 2.74 -2.23 4.97
CA SER A 110 2.01 -3.48 5.20
C SER A 110 2.95 -4.68 5.40
N HIS A 111 4.10 -4.70 4.72
CA HIS A 111 5.11 -5.74 4.81
C HIS A 111 5.72 -5.85 6.22
N GLN A 112 5.66 -4.82 7.05
CA GLN A 112 6.02 -4.95 8.47
C GLN A 112 5.18 -6.02 9.18
N VAL A 113 3.89 -6.12 8.83
CA VAL A 113 2.98 -7.14 9.37
C VAL A 113 3.19 -8.48 8.66
N VAL A 114 3.24 -8.46 7.32
CA VAL A 114 3.37 -9.69 6.51
C VAL A 114 4.67 -10.42 6.82
N VAL A 115 5.82 -9.74 6.77
CA VAL A 115 7.14 -10.33 7.05
C VAL A 115 7.20 -10.84 8.50
N SER A 116 6.63 -10.09 9.46
CA SER A 116 6.61 -10.51 10.87
C SER A 116 5.84 -11.82 11.06
N GLU A 117 4.65 -11.94 10.46
CA GLU A 117 3.86 -13.18 10.54
C GLU A 117 4.51 -14.32 9.75
N GLN A 118 5.06 -14.09 8.55
CA GLN A 118 5.77 -15.13 7.81
C GLN A 118 6.97 -15.68 8.60
N ARG A 119 7.78 -14.82 9.24
CA ARG A 119 8.90 -15.24 10.10
C ARG A 119 8.42 -16.06 11.29
N LYS A 120 7.35 -15.62 11.96
CA LYS A 120 6.74 -16.33 13.10
C LYS A 120 6.25 -17.73 12.74
N HIS A 121 5.84 -17.93 11.49
CA HIS A 121 5.39 -19.21 10.96
C HIS A 121 6.51 -20.01 10.26
N GLY A 122 7.76 -19.54 10.27
CA GLY A 122 8.89 -20.21 9.62
C GLY A 122 8.79 -20.25 8.09
N LEU A 123 8.05 -19.32 7.49
CA LEU A 123 7.89 -19.18 6.04
C LEU A 123 8.98 -18.28 5.42
N ILE A 124 9.77 -17.61 6.26
CA ILE A 124 11.00 -16.93 5.89
C ILE A 124 12.14 -17.58 6.69
N ASP A 125 13.06 -18.21 5.97
CA ASP A 125 14.31 -18.79 6.47
C ASP A 125 15.51 -18.21 5.71
N ASP A 126 16.72 -18.69 6.02
CA ASP A 126 17.95 -18.22 5.39
C ASP A 126 17.96 -18.41 3.85
N THR A 127 17.21 -19.40 3.33
CA THR A 127 17.09 -19.64 1.89
C THR A 127 16.25 -18.54 1.25
N ILE A 128 15.09 -18.26 1.84
CA ILE A 128 14.19 -17.19 1.39
C ILE A 128 14.88 -15.83 1.50
N GLU A 129 15.66 -15.59 2.56
CA GLU A 129 16.45 -14.37 2.69
C GLU A 129 17.48 -14.21 1.56
N ALA A 130 18.20 -15.27 1.23
CA ALA A 130 19.16 -15.25 0.12
C ALA A 130 18.46 -15.07 -1.24
N GLU A 131 17.30 -15.68 -1.45
CA GLU A 131 16.51 -15.53 -2.66
C GLU A 131 15.90 -14.13 -2.78
N TYR A 132 15.47 -13.52 -1.69
CA TYR A 132 14.95 -12.16 -1.69
C TYR A 132 16.07 -11.15 -2.01
N LEU A 133 17.26 -11.34 -1.45
CA LEU A 133 18.42 -10.50 -1.80
C LEU A 133 18.76 -10.58 -3.29
N LYS A 134 18.70 -11.78 -3.89
CA LYS A 134 18.86 -11.94 -5.34
C LYS A 134 17.77 -11.19 -6.10
N GLY A 135 16.53 -11.18 -5.61
CA GLY A 135 15.41 -10.44 -6.19
C GLY A 135 15.65 -8.93 -6.17
N VAL A 136 16.18 -8.39 -5.07
CA VAL A 136 16.64 -7.00 -4.97
C VAL A 136 17.71 -6.71 -6.01
N GLN A 137 18.76 -7.53 -6.07
CA GLN A 137 19.89 -7.35 -7.00
C GLN A 137 19.50 -7.54 -8.48
N ALA A 138 18.46 -8.33 -8.76
CA ALA A 138 17.90 -8.49 -10.10
C ALA A 138 17.06 -7.27 -10.52
N THR A 139 16.49 -6.55 -9.56
CA THR A 139 15.62 -5.39 -9.80
C THR A 139 16.42 -4.10 -9.92
N ILE A 140 17.44 -3.91 -9.08
CA ILE A 140 18.24 -2.69 -9.04
C ILE A 140 19.74 -2.98 -9.17
N LYS A 141 20.41 -2.21 -10.02
CA LYS A 141 21.88 -2.24 -10.15
C LYS A 141 22.53 -1.35 -9.09
N PRO A 142 23.77 -1.64 -8.65
CA PRO A 142 24.56 -0.72 -7.84
C PRO A 142 24.59 0.69 -8.44
N GLU A 143 24.61 1.70 -7.58
CA GLU A 143 24.59 3.10 -8.00
C GLU A 143 25.81 3.43 -8.85
N PRO A 144 25.61 4.01 -10.05
CA PRO A 144 26.72 4.54 -10.83
C PRO A 144 27.25 5.84 -10.21
N ASN A 145 28.45 6.23 -10.61
CA ASN A 145 29.02 7.54 -10.31
C ASN A 145 29.33 8.27 -11.63
N PRO A 146 28.63 9.37 -11.98
CA PRO A 146 27.56 10.03 -11.22
C PRO A 146 26.25 9.21 -11.19
N VAL A 147 25.35 9.57 -10.27
CA VAL A 147 24.02 8.92 -10.12
C VAL A 147 23.16 9.12 -11.38
N ASP A 148 22.29 8.15 -11.64
CA ASP A 148 21.35 8.13 -12.78
C ASP A 148 19.90 8.41 -12.34
N ASP A 149 18.95 8.26 -13.26
CA ASP A 149 17.52 8.53 -13.01
C ASP A 149 16.77 7.37 -12.31
N GLU A 150 17.44 6.27 -11.97
CA GLU A 150 16.82 5.09 -11.30
C GLU A 150 16.72 5.26 -9.77
N MET A 151 17.10 6.42 -9.22
CA MET A 151 17.14 6.68 -7.77
C MET A 151 15.81 6.44 -7.06
N THR A 152 14.66 6.76 -7.67
CA THR A 152 13.33 6.51 -7.07
C THR A 152 13.06 5.01 -6.93
N LEU A 153 13.38 4.23 -7.97
CA LEU A 153 13.23 2.76 -7.94
C LEU A 153 14.15 2.15 -6.89
N ARG A 154 15.42 2.60 -6.84
CA ARG A 154 16.36 2.15 -5.80
C ARG A 154 15.85 2.49 -4.41
N LEU A 155 15.31 3.68 -4.19
CA LEU A 155 14.81 4.10 -2.88
C LEU A 155 13.69 3.20 -2.37
N MET A 156 12.69 2.90 -3.20
CA MET A 156 11.60 2.00 -2.80
C MET A 156 12.12 0.57 -2.56
N THR A 157 12.93 0.05 -3.49
CA THR A 157 13.44 -1.33 -3.39
C THR A 157 14.34 -1.51 -2.16
N VAL A 158 15.25 -0.57 -1.89
CA VAL A 158 16.12 -0.63 -0.70
C VAL A 158 15.30 -0.43 0.57
N LEU A 159 14.29 0.44 0.57
CA LEU A 159 13.40 0.61 1.73
C LEU A 159 12.61 -0.66 2.04
N ASP A 160 12.00 -1.30 1.04
CA ASP A 160 11.27 -2.57 1.25
C ASP A 160 12.22 -3.68 1.73
N ALA A 161 13.44 -3.71 1.19
CA ALA A 161 14.47 -4.64 1.66
C ALA A 161 14.88 -4.37 3.12
N LEU A 162 14.93 -3.12 3.58
CA LEU A 162 15.15 -2.82 5.00
C LEU A 162 13.97 -3.34 5.87
N VAL A 163 12.73 -3.25 5.39
CA VAL A 163 11.56 -3.86 6.06
C VAL A 163 11.68 -5.38 6.12
N PHE A 164 12.14 -6.01 5.04
CA PHE A 164 12.29 -7.45 4.96
C PHE A 164 13.43 -8.00 5.85
N PHE A 165 14.61 -7.39 5.79
CA PHE A 165 15.82 -7.87 6.50
C PHE A 165 16.00 -7.31 7.91
N GLY A 166 15.31 -6.21 8.26
CA GLY A 166 15.43 -5.55 9.55
C GLY A 166 16.87 -5.11 9.86
N ASP A 167 17.43 -5.59 10.99
CA ASP A 167 18.75 -5.19 11.49
C ASP A 167 19.92 -6.08 11.03
N ASN A 168 19.74 -6.85 9.96
CA ASN A 168 20.81 -7.68 9.41
C ASN A 168 22.02 -6.82 8.98
N ALA A 169 23.13 -6.94 9.73
CA ALA A 169 24.33 -6.12 9.56
C ALA A 169 25.06 -6.38 8.24
N ASP A 170 25.08 -7.63 7.77
CA ASP A 170 25.77 -8.01 6.54
C ASP A 170 25.04 -7.43 5.32
N ILE A 171 23.71 -7.46 5.33
CA ILE A 171 22.87 -6.84 4.30
C ILE A 171 23.07 -5.32 4.28
N LYS A 172 23.02 -4.67 5.46
CA LYS A 172 23.27 -3.21 5.55
C LYS A 172 24.67 -2.84 5.05
N ALA A 173 25.69 -3.65 5.33
CA ALA A 173 27.04 -3.43 4.84
C ALA A 173 27.13 -3.58 3.31
N GLN A 174 26.46 -4.57 2.73
CA GLN A 174 26.39 -4.75 1.28
C GLN A 174 25.67 -3.57 0.62
N PHE A 175 24.52 -3.16 1.14
CA PHE A 175 23.78 -2.02 0.61
C PHE A 175 24.54 -0.69 0.77
N ALA A 176 25.34 -0.52 1.82
CA ALA A 176 26.16 0.68 1.98
C ALA A 176 27.25 0.79 0.90
N LYS A 177 27.71 -0.36 0.41
CA LYS A 177 28.67 -0.43 -0.70
C LYS A 177 28.01 -0.20 -2.06
N ASP A 178 26.86 -0.83 -2.30
CA ASP A 178 26.21 -0.82 -3.60
C ASP A 178 25.32 0.40 -3.82
N TYR A 179 24.74 0.95 -2.75
CA TYR A 179 23.75 2.04 -2.79
C TYR A 179 24.09 3.18 -1.80
N PRO A 180 25.29 3.79 -1.90
CA PRO A 180 25.78 4.76 -0.92
C PRO A 180 24.94 6.04 -0.78
N VAL A 181 24.17 6.43 -1.81
CA VAL A 181 23.28 7.61 -1.78
C VAL A 181 21.86 7.22 -1.35
N THR A 182 21.35 6.11 -1.87
CA THR A 182 19.98 5.63 -1.59
C THR A 182 19.85 5.07 -0.18
N LEU A 183 20.82 4.29 0.31
CA LEU A 183 20.71 3.64 1.61
C LEU A 183 20.48 4.65 2.76
N PRO A 184 21.22 5.78 2.88
CA PRO A 184 20.94 6.78 3.91
C PRO A 184 19.51 7.35 3.82
N ALA A 185 18.99 7.55 2.60
CA ALA A 185 17.62 8.02 2.39
C ALA A 185 16.60 6.95 2.78
N ALA A 186 16.80 5.69 2.37
CA ALA A 186 15.95 4.56 2.74
C ALA A 186 15.95 4.34 4.25
N GLN A 187 17.10 4.42 4.92
CA GLN A 187 17.20 4.29 6.37
C GLN A 187 16.39 5.39 7.09
N LYS A 188 16.46 6.64 6.62
CA LYS A 188 15.65 7.73 7.18
C LYS A 188 14.14 7.45 7.06
N LEU A 189 13.70 6.87 5.94
CA LEU A 189 12.29 6.50 5.74
C LEU A 189 11.91 5.29 6.60
N TYR A 190 12.79 4.29 6.69
CA TYR A 190 12.62 3.11 7.54
C TYR A 190 12.46 3.52 9.02
N ASP A 191 13.30 4.42 9.52
CA ASP A 191 13.22 4.94 10.89
C ASP A 191 11.88 5.64 11.16
N VAL A 192 11.34 6.37 10.17
CA VAL A 192 10.04 7.05 10.29
C VAL A 192 8.88 6.06 10.46
N ILE A 193 8.90 4.95 9.72
CA ILE A 193 7.83 3.95 9.72
C ILE A 193 8.00 2.87 10.78
N THR A 194 9.18 2.76 11.40
CA THR A 194 9.47 1.81 12.48
C THR A 194 9.58 2.46 13.87
N GLU A 195 9.53 3.80 13.95
CA GLU A 195 9.46 4.55 15.23
C GLU A 195 8.37 3.98 16.17
N LYS A 196 7.27 3.48 15.60
CA LYS A 196 6.20 2.79 16.32
C LYS A 196 5.78 1.52 15.56
N PRO A 197 5.54 0.41 16.27
CA PRO A 197 5.14 -0.84 15.64
C PRO A 197 3.79 -0.71 14.93
N VAL A 198 3.60 -1.54 13.91
CA VAL A 198 2.31 -1.72 13.23
C VAL A 198 1.58 -2.88 13.90
N ASP A 199 0.84 -2.60 14.97
CA ASP A 199 0.10 -3.59 15.77
C ASP A 199 -1.44 -3.50 15.61
N SER A 200 -1.91 -2.48 14.90
CA SER A 200 -3.33 -2.20 14.69
C SER A 200 -3.60 -1.52 13.34
N PRO A 201 -4.85 -1.54 12.84
CA PRO A 201 -5.26 -0.76 11.66
C PRO A 201 -4.93 0.73 11.78
N PHE A 202 -5.04 1.30 12.98
CA PHE A 202 -4.73 2.70 13.24
C PHE A 202 -3.23 3.00 13.07
N THR A 203 -2.35 2.14 13.60
CA THR A 203 -0.90 2.31 13.46
C THR A 203 -0.44 2.09 12.02
N LEU A 204 -1.03 1.13 11.29
CA LEU A 204 -0.74 0.95 9.86
C LEU A 204 -1.07 2.24 9.11
N ARG A 205 -2.30 2.75 9.26
CA ARG A 205 -2.74 3.99 8.62
C ARG A 205 -1.78 5.13 8.89
N ARG A 206 -1.42 5.32 10.16
CA ARG A 206 -0.51 6.39 10.60
C ARG A 206 0.85 6.28 9.90
N ASN A 207 1.41 5.08 9.81
CA ASN A 207 2.73 4.87 9.23
C ASN A 207 2.71 5.05 7.70
N VAL A 208 1.63 4.66 7.01
CA VAL A 208 1.42 4.96 5.58
C VAL A 208 1.43 6.47 5.32
N VAL A 209 0.66 7.26 6.08
CA VAL A 209 0.62 8.72 5.90
C VAL A 209 1.99 9.37 6.16
N LYS A 210 2.70 8.90 7.19
CA LYS A 210 4.05 9.35 7.49
C LYS A 210 5.01 9.04 6.34
N LEU A 211 4.94 7.83 5.79
CA LEU A 211 5.80 7.43 4.68
C LEU A 211 5.55 8.26 3.43
N PHE A 212 4.28 8.46 3.03
CA PHE A 212 3.94 9.31 1.88
C PHE A 212 4.57 10.70 2.00
N LYS A 213 4.44 11.36 3.17
CA LYS A 213 5.04 12.67 3.42
C LYS A 213 6.57 12.64 3.41
N ALA A 214 7.17 11.64 4.05
CA ALA A 214 8.61 11.54 4.14
C ALA A 214 9.26 11.22 2.78
N PHE A 215 8.58 10.41 1.96
CA PHE A 215 9.01 10.07 0.60
C PHE A 215 8.97 11.30 -0.31
N ASP A 216 7.88 12.07 -0.31
CA ASP A 216 7.80 13.32 -1.09
C ASP A 216 8.89 14.32 -0.69
N ALA A 217 9.16 14.48 0.61
CA ALA A 217 10.24 15.33 1.09
C ALA A 217 11.62 14.84 0.64
N GLN A 218 11.80 13.53 0.54
CA GLN A 218 13.05 12.93 0.04
C GLN A 218 13.21 13.17 -1.47
N LEU A 219 12.16 12.99 -2.27
CA LEU A 219 12.17 13.31 -3.70
C LEU A 219 12.54 14.78 -3.95
N GLN A 220 11.92 15.70 -3.20
CA GLN A 220 12.23 17.12 -3.29
C GLN A 220 13.68 17.44 -2.94
N THR A 221 14.27 16.74 -1.96
CA THR A 221 15.69 16.89 -1.60
C THR A 221 16.61 16.50 -2.76
N TRP A 222 16.20 15.54 -3.59
CA TRP A 222 16.90 15.15 -4.81
C TRP A 222 16.51 15.97 -6.05
N GLY A 223 15.64 16.96 -5.91
CA GLY A 223 15.16 17.78 -7.01
C GLY A 223 14.10 17.10 -7.90
N PHE A 224 13.55 15.97 -7.46
CA PHE A 224 12.46 15.27 -8.14
C PHE A 224 11.09 15.83 -7.74
N PRO A 225 10.09 15.76 -8.65
CA PRO A 225 8.73 16.15 -8.30
C PRO A 225 8.14 15.21 -7.23
N PRO A 226 7.39 15.74 -6.26
CA PRO A 226 6.66 14.90 -5.31
C PRO A 226 5.55 14.12 -6.01
N LEU A 227 5.20 12.95 -5.46
CA LEU A 227 4.07 12.14 -5.91
C LEU A 227 2.73 12.80 -5.52
N ASN A 228 2.71 13.47 -4.36
CA ASN A 228 1.52 14.09 -3.75
C ASN A 228 0.44 13.06 -3.39
N ASN A 229 0.85 11.93 -2.81
CA ASN A 229 -0.06 10.86 -2.39
C ASN A 229 -1.04 11.30 -1.29
N GLN A 230 -0.79 12.43 -0.61
CA GLN A 230 -1.73 12.99 0.35
C GLN A 230 -3.01 13.50 -0.33
N GLU A 231 -2.96 13.85 -1.62
CA GLU A 231 -4.13 14.26 -2.41
C GLU A 231 -4.55 13.18 -3.41
N PHE A 232 -3.59 12.54 -4.09
CA PHE A 232 -3.87 11.57 -5.15
C PHE A 232 -4.45 10.26 -4.62
N THR A 233 -3.91 9.75 -3.51
CA THR A 233 -4.26 8.43 -2.98
C THR A 233 -5.28 8.55 -1.87
N THR A 234 -6.46 7.97 -2.06
CA THR A 234 -7.47 7.89 -0.99
C THR A 234 -7.09 6.78 -0.03
N LEU A 235 -6.94 7.07 1.26
CA LEU A 235 -6.64 6.07 2.28
C LEU A 235 -7.82 5.93 3.23
N SER A 236 -8.33 4.70 3.37
CA SER A 236 -9.45 4.34 4.23
C SER A 236 -9.34 4.99 5.61
N SER A 237 -10.44 5.58 6.09
CA SER A 237 -10.44 6.22 7.41
C SER A 237 -10.58 5.19 8.53
N VAL A 238 -9.81 5.38 9.61
CA VAL A 238 -9.96 4.64 10.88
C VAL A 238 -10.58 5.60 11.90
N LEU A 239 -11.85 5.38 12.24
CA LEU A 239 -12.70 6.31 12.98
C LEU A 239 -13.25 5.64 14.24
N SER A 240 -13.43 6.41 15.32
CA SER A 240 -14.24 5.99 16.47
C SER A 240 -15.72 6.24 16.21
N GLU A 241 -16.61 5.55 16.94
CA GLU A 241 -18.05 5.83 16.88
C GLU A 241 -18.39 7.31 17.17
N ARG A 242 -17.61 7.96 18.05
CA ARG A 242 -17.76 9.39 18.32
C ARG A 242 -17.48 10.22 17.06
N GLN A 243 -16.42 9.90 16.33
CA GLN A 243 -16.04 10.63 15.12
C GLN A 243 -17.09 10.48 14.01
N LEU A 244 -17.74 9.32 13.91
CA LEU A 244 -18.84 9.09 12.97
C LEU A 244 -20.03 10.02 13.19
N ARG A 245 -20.27 10.45 14.43
CA ARG A 245 -21.34 11.38 14.81
C ARG A 245 -20.97 12.86 14.67
N LEU A 246 -19.70 13.18 14.43
CA LEU A 246 -19.27 14.56 14.20
C LEU A 246 -19.67 15.03 12.81
N GLU A 247 -19.80 16.34 12.65
CA GLU A 247 -20.00 16.94 11.34
C GLU A 247 -18.72 16.82 10.51
N VAL A 248 -18.87 16.68 9.19
CA VAL A 248 -17.76 16.58 8.23
C VAL A 248 -16.77 17.72 8.42
N ARG A 249 -17.23 18.96 8.65
CA ARG A 249 -16.36 20.13 8.85
C ARG A 249 -15.38 20.00 10.02
N GLN A 250 -15.73 19.19 11.02
CA GLN A 250 -14.94 19.04 12.24
C GLN A 250 -13.75 18.11 12.04
N LEU A 251 -13.82 17.21 11.06
CA LEU A 251 -12.78 16.20 10.80
C LEU A 251 -12.11 16.36 9.44
N PHE A 252 -12.82 16.92 8.47
CA PHE A 252 -12.37 17.01 7.09
C PHE A 252 -12.50 18.42 6.53
N GLU A 253 -11.68 18.68 5.52
CA GLU A 253 -11.81 19.81 4.61
C GLU A 253 -11.87 19.35 3.17
N LEU A 254 -12.65 20.05 2.36
CA LEU A 254 -12.76 19.82 0.94
C LEU A 254 -11.72 20.69 0.24
N PHE A 255 -10.68 20.04 -0.25
CA PHE A 255 -9.65 20.67 -1.07
C PHE A 255 -10.08 20.64 -2.55
N HIS A 256 -9.90 21.76 -3.24
CA HIS A 256 -10.16 21.84 -4.67
C HIS A 256 -8.97 21.22 -5.40
N SER A 257 -9.18 20.07 -6.03
CA SER A 257 -8.13 19.45 -6.82
C SER A 257 -8.13 19.98 -8.25
N ASP A 258 -6.95 20.06 -8.84
CA ASP A 258 -6.78 20.20 -10.29
C ASP A 258 -7.08 18.89 -11.03
N MET A 259 -7.29 17.80 -10.30
CA MET A 259 -7.65 16.48 -10.82
C MET A 259 -9.16 16.35 -11.06
N VAL A 260 -9.53 15.35 -11.85
CA VAL A 260 -10.92 14.96 -12.10
C VAL A 260 -11.25 13.66 -11.39
N ASP A 261 -12.51 13.51 -10.96
CA ASP A 261 -13.03 12.23 -10.48
C ASP A 261 -13.14 11.24 -11.65
N ILE A 262 -12.52 10.07 -11.50
CA ILE A 262 -12.47 9.03 -12.54
C ILE A 262 -13.89 8.58 -12.94
N LYS A 263 -14.84 8.50 -11.99
CA LYS A 263 -16.18 7.99 -12.28
C LYS A 263 -17.02 8.97 -13.08
N THR A 264 -16.93 10.26 -12.77
CA THR A 264 -17.81 11.28 -13.36
C THR A 264 -17.12 12.18 -14.38
N GLN A 265 -15.79 12.12 -14.46
CA GLN A 265 -14.94 12.97 -15.31
C GLN A 265 -15.14 14.48 -15.05
N ARG A 266 -15.66 14.83 -13.86
CA ARG A 266 -15.81 16.21 -13.40
C ARG A 266 -14.69 16.55 -12.43
N ARG A 267 -14.46 17.84 -12.21
CA ARG A 267 -13.52 18.33 -11.18
C ARG A 267 -13.76 17.60 -9.86
N ALA A 268 -12.68 17.13 -9.24
CA ALA A 268 -12.75 16.44 -7.95
C ALA A 268 -12.53 17.41 -6.79
N TYR A 269 -13.23 17.15 -5.69
CA TYR A 269 -12.93 17.69 -4.37
C TYR A 269 -12.41 16.56 -3.49
N VAL A 270 -11.25 16.79 -2.91
CA VAL A 270 -10.58 15.82 -2.06
C VAL A 270 -10.91 16.11 -0.60
N GLY A 271 -11.48 15.13 0.09
CA GLY A 271 -11.76 15.18 1.52
C GLY A 271 -10.50 14.91 2.32
N ILE A 272 -9.78 15.97 2.68
CA ILE A 272 -8.54 15.92 3.46
C ILE A 272 -8.88 15.82 4.95
N ASN A 273 -8.33 14.81 5.63
CA ASN A 273 -8.46 14.70 7.08
C ASN A 273 -7.61 15.77 7.76
N ARG A 274 -8.24 16.60 8.60
CA ARG A 274 -7.59 17.73 9.26
C ARG A 274 -6.46 17.33 10.21
N ALA A 275 -6.51 16.11 10.75
CA ALA A 275 -5.53 15.67 11.74
C ALA A 275 -4.20 15.26 11.11
N ASP A 276 -4.23 14.69 9.91
CA ASP A 276 -3.06 14.10 9.27
C ASP A 276 -2.83 14.55 7.82
N GLY A 277 -3.72 15.36 7.25
CA GLY A 277 -3.60 15.91 5.90
C GLY A 277 -3.79 14.88 4.78
N GLN A 278 -4.32 13.69 5.06
CA GLN A 278 -4.47 12.63 4.05
C GLN A 278 -5.87 12.64 3.42
N ASN A 279 -5.92 12.48 2.10
CA ASN A 279 -7.13 12.19 1.33
C ASN A 279 -7.82 10.94 1.89
N SER A 280 -9.05 11.15 2.37
CA SER A 280 -9.88 10.12 2.99
C SER A 280 -11.12 9.78 2.18
N PHE A 281 -11.51 10.63 1.23
CA PHE A 281 -12.61 10.41 0.29
C PHE A 281 -12.54 11.44 -0.83
N VAL A 282 -13.18 11.16 -1.96
CA VAL A 282 -13.28 12.08 -3.11
C VAL A 282 -14.75 12.27 -3.47
N ILE A 283 -15.19 13.51 -3.61
CA ILE A 283 -16.50 13.85 -4.16
C ILE A 283 -16.32 14.54 -5.50
N SER A 284 -17.17 14.22 -6.48
CA SER A 284 -17.21 15.00 -7.71
C SER A 284 -17.83 16.37 -7.44
N ALA A 285 -17.40 17.36 -8.22
CA ALA A 285 -18.10 18.62 -8.30
C ALA A 285 -19.59 18.39 -8.63
N PRO A 286 -20.50 19.18 -8.04
CA PRO A 286 -21.90 19.14 -8.41
C PRO A 286 -22.10 19.46 -9.90
N LYS A 287 -23.32 19.25 -10.40
CA LYS A 287 -23.66 19.76 -11.74
C LYS A 287 -23.62 21.30 -11.70
N PRO A 288 -23.42 21.99 -12.83
CA PRO A 288 -23.34 23.46 -12.84
C PRO A 288 -24.54 24.16 -12.18
N GLU A 289 -25.73 23.58 -12.30
CA GLU A 289 -26.97 24.07 -11.65
C GLU A 289 -26.98 23.95 -10.11
N ASP A 290 -26.17 23.03 -9.56
CA ASP A 290 -26.07 22.73 -8.13
C ASP A 290 -24.75 23.26 -7.52
N ASP A 291 -23.86 23.85 -8.32
CA ASP A 291 -22.56 24.40 -7.88
C ASP A 291 -22.73 25.73 -7.14
N THR A 292 -23.26 25.61 -5.93
CA THR A 292 -23.65 26.72 -5.08
C THR A 292 -22.96 26.61 -3.71
N PRO A 293 -22.73 27.73 -3.00
CA PRO A 293 -22.20 27.69 -1.65
C PRO A 293 -23.01 26.80 -0.70
N ASP A 294 -24.32 26.69 -0.91
CA ASP A 294 -25.21 25.90 -0.05
C ASP A 294 -24.98 24.39 -0.23
N TYR A 295 -24.67 23.92 -1.45
CA TYR A 295 -24.26 22.53 -1.68
C TYR A 295 -23.08 22.12 -0.79
N TYR A 296 -22.03 22.95 -0.73
CA TYR A 296 -20.86 22.65 0.10
C TYR A 296 -21.16 22.80 1.59
N LYS A 297 -21.98 23.77 2.00
CA LYS A 297 -22.42 23.89 3.40
C LYS A 297 -23.19 22.67 3.86
N ASP A 298 -24.03 22.10 3.00
CA ASP A 298 -24.80 20.90 3.28
C ASP A 298 -23.86 19.72 3.50
N ILE A 299 -22.87 19.51 2.63
CA ILE A 299 -21.85 18.46 2.81
C ILE A 299 -21.11 18.65 4.14
N TYR A 300 -20.67 19.87 4.43
CA TYR A 300 -19.97 20.17 5.69
C TYR A 300 -20.84 19.98 6.94
N GLY A 301 -22.17 20.10 6.80
CA GLY A 301 -23.14 19.89 7.87
C GLY A 301 -23.62 18.45 8.04
N MET A 302 -23.32 17.55 7.09
CA MET A 302 -23.59 16.12 7.28
C MET A 302 -22.76 15.56 8.42
N THR A 303 -23.28 14.53 9.08
CA THR A 303 -22.42 13.68 9.91
C THR A 303 -21.45 12.90 9.03
N VAL A 304 -20.29 12.52 9.57
CA VAL A 304 -19.34 11.68 8.82
C VAL A 304 -19.97 10.35 8.43
N ALA A 305 -20.78 9.74 9.31
CA ALA A 305 -21.51 8.52 9.00
C ALA A 305 -22.44 8.68 7.79
N ASP A 306 -23.22 9.76 7.74
CA ASP A 306 -24.16 10.02 6.65
C ASP A 306 -23.44 10.27 5.32
N LEU A 307 -22.35 11.05 5.35
CA LEU A 307 -21.54 11.30 4.15
C LEU A 307 -20.95 9.98 3.63
N PHE A 308 -20.31 9.19 4.49
CA PHE A 308 -19.64 7.96 4.08
C PHE A 308 -20.64 6.93 3.56
N LYS A 309 -21.82 6.83 4.19
CA LYS A 309 -22.93 6.00 3.69
C LYS A 309 -23.41 6.47 2.32
N LYS A 310 -23.60 7.78 2.12
CA LYS A 310 -24.04 8.36 0.85
C LYS A 310 -23.06 8.07 -0.29
N MET A 311 -21.77 8.05 0.01
CA MET A 311 -20.70 7.81 -0.94
C MET A 311 -20.36 6.34 -1.14
N GLU A 312 -20.98 5.43 -0.37
CA GLU A 312 -20.55 4.03 -0.26
C GLU A 312 -19.05 3.91 0.07
N MET A 313 -18.54 4.88 0.86
CA MET A 313 -17.12 4.96 1.21
C MET A 313 -16.81 3.99 2.35
N PRO A 314 -15.91 3.01 2.15
CA PRO A 314 -15.51 2.11 3.22
C PRO A 314 -14.71 2.84 4.30
N TYR A 315 -14.90 2.41 5.54
CA TYR A 315 -14.15 2.89 6.70
C TYR A 315 -14.05 1.80 7.76
N ILE A 316 -13.12 2.01 8.70
CA ILE A 316 -12.83 1.08 9.78
C ILE A 316 -13.23 1.74 11.10
N ILE A 317 -13.91 0.97 11.96
CA ILE A 317 -14.23 1.39 13.32
C ILE A 317 -13.11 0.91 14.25
N ARG A 318 -12.56 1.81 15.05
CA ARG A 318 -11.62 1.49 16.14
C ARG A 318 -12.28 1.55 17.51
#